data_AF-A0A1Q7DSF8-F1
#
_entry.id   AF-A0A1Q7DSF8-F1
#
_cell.length_a   1.000
_cell.length_b   1.000
_cell.length_c   1.000
_cell.angle_alpha   90.00
_cell.angle_beta   90.00
_cell.angle_gamma   90.00
#
_symmetry.space_group_name_H-M   'P 1'
#
loop_
_entity.id
_entity.type
_entity.pdbx_description
1 polymer ?
#
loop_
_entity_poly.entity_id
_entity_poly.type
_entity_poly.pdbx_seq_one_letter_code
_entity_poly.pdbx_strand_id
1 'polypeptide(L)'
;MPAASQVARFTLAGHQDMSGAQASVIDLKADGLALVDFRGLPPPGGGRVYEVWLIPRQGNPVPAAVFVPDSNGSRVVLVNQSLKGYTLMAVTNEAGPDGAQAPTQPPQLYGSIA
;
A
#
# COMPACT_ATOMS: atom_id res chain seq x y z
N MET A 1 16.81 -15.28 -24.34
CA MET A 1 15.60 -15.53 -23.53
C MET A 1 14.81 -14.24 -23.48
N PRO A 2 13.49 -14.21 -23.69
CA PRO A 2 12.74 -12.98 -23.51
C PRO A 2 12.86 -12.57 -22.03
N ALA A 3 13.22 -11.32 -21.76
CA ALA A 3 13.31 -10.80 -20.41
C ALA A 3 11.95 -11.00 -19.74
N ALA A 4 11.89 -11.74 -18.64
CA ALA A 4 10.71 -11.77 -17.79
C ALA A 4 10.30 -10.32 -17.51
N SER A 5 9.01 -10.00 -17.62
CA SER A 5 8.51 -8.63 -17.47
C SER A 5 9.07 -7.99 -16.20
N GLN A 6 9.99 -7.03 -16.38
CA GLN A 6 10.65 -6.32 -15.28
C GLN A 6 9.68 -5.42 -14.51
N VAL A 7 8.50 -5.17 -15.09
CA VAL A 7 7.43 -4.39 -14.48
C VAL A 7 6.18 -5.25 -14.34
N ALA A 8 5.61 -5.31 -13.14
CA ALA A 8 4.27 -5.85 -12.90
C ALA A 8 3.33 -4.73 -12.42
N ARG A 9 2.03 -4.92 -12.64
CA ARG A 9 0.99 -3.97 -12.23
C ARG A 9 -0.11 -4.69 -11.47
N PHE A 10 -0.54 -4.06 -10.38
CA PHE A 10 -1.62 -4.56 -9.53
C PHE A 10 -2.55 -3.41 -9.16
N THR A 11 -3.71 -3.76 -8.62
CA THR A 11 -4.71 -2.80 -8.17
C THR A 11 -5.16 -3.13 -6.76
N LEU A 12 -5.34 -2.10 -5.94
CA LEU A 12 -5.97 -2.19 -4.62
C LEU A 12 -7.36 -1.55 -4.70
N ALA A 13 -8.34 -2.17 -4.06
CA ALA A 13 -9.71 -1.66 -3.97
C ALA A 13 -10.03 -1.24 -2.53
N GLY A 14 -10.70 -0.10 -2.39
CA GLY A 14 -11.13 0.43 -1.11
C GLY A 14 -12.45 -0.18 -0.64
N HIS A 15 -12.57 -0.35 0.66
CA HIS A 15 -13.67 -0.98 1.38
C HIS A 15 -14.01 -0.13 2.62
N GLN A 16 -15.22 -0.32 3.18
CA GLN A 16 -15.68 0.40 4.38
C GLN A 16 -15.51 1.92 4.20
N ASP A 17 -14.83 2.61 5.12
CA ASP A 17 -14.61 4.06 5.06
C ASP A 17 -13.77 4.50 3.86
N MET A 18 -13.01 3.58 3.25
CA MET A 18 -12.27 3.82 2.00
C MET A 18 -13.05 3.37 0.76
N SER A 19 -14.35 3.08 0.85
CA SER A 19 -15.14 2.68 -0.31
C SER A 19 -15.07 3.75 -1.42
N GLY A 20 -14.72 3.33 -2.63
CA GLY A 20 -14.48 4.22 -3.77
C GLY A 20 -13.03 4.69 -3.93
N ALA A 21 -12.19 4.51 -2.92
CA ALA A 21 -10.74 4.68 -3.06
C ALA A 21 -10.15 3.51 -3.87
N GLN A 22 -9.05 3.79 -4.56
CA GLN A 22 -8.31 2.79 -5.34
C GLN A 22 -6.81 3.11 -5.32
N ALA A 23 -6.00 2.09 -5.61
CA ALA A 23 -4.59 2.31 -5.88
C ALA A 23 -4.09 1.47 -7.05
N SER A 24 -3.16 2.02 -7.82
CA SER A 24 -2.38 1.29 -8.82
C SER A 24 -0.96 1.06 -8.29
N VAL A 25 -0.52 -0.20 -8.31
CA VAL A 25 0.84 -0.58 -7.90
C VAL A 25 1.65 -0.86 -9.16
N ILE A 26 2.83 -0.25 -9.28
CA ILE A 26 3.82 -0.52 -10.31
C ILE A 26 5.05 -1.11 -9.62
N ASP A 27 5.25 -2.42 -9.79
CA ASP A 27 6.38 -3.17 -9.24
C ASP A 27 7.54 -3.16 -10.23
N LEU A 28 8.64 -2.49 -9.88
CA LEU A 28 9.88 -2.46 -10.64
C LEU A 28 10.80 -3.56 -10.11
N LYS A 29 10.60 -4.78 -10.60
CA LYS A 29 11.24 -6.00 -10.08
C LYS A 29 12.76 -5.97 -10.15
N ALA A 30 13.30 -5.33 -11.19
CA ALA A 30 14.74 -5.19 -11.37
C ALA A 30 15.38 -4.27 -10.33
N ASP A 31 14.65 -3.25 -9.90
CA ASP A 31 15.08 -2.26 -8.91
C ASP A 31 14.73 -2.68 -7.48
N GLY A 32 13.85 -3.67 -7.32
CA GLY A 32 13.42 -4.16 -6.01
C GLY A 32 12.60 -3.13 -5.24
N LEU A 33 11.80 -2.32 -5.95
CA LEU A 33 10.94 -1.29 -5.36
C LEU A 33 9.60 -1.22 -6.10
N ALA A 34 8.61 -0.59 -5.48
CA ALA A 34 7.32 -0.33 -6.10
C ALA A 34 6.86 1.12 -5.91
N LEU A 35 6.13 1.63 -6.89
CA LEU A 35 5.39 2.88 -6.80
C LEU A 35 3.90 2.58 -6.65
N VAL A 36 3.25 3.24 -5.69
CA VAL A 36 1.82 3.09 -5.46
C VAL A 36 1.14 4.44 -5.65
N ASP A 37 0.27 4.54 -6.66
CA ASP A 37 -0.56 5.71 -6.96
C ASP A 37 -1.94 5.53 -6.34
N PHE A 38 -2.21 6.26 -5.26
CA PHE A 38 -3.47 6.27 -4.54
C PHE A 38 -4.41 7.36 -5.05
N ARG A 39 -5.72 7.05 -5.08
CA ARG A 39 -6.78 7.99 -5.47
C ARG A 39 -8.03 7.80 -4.63
N GLY A 40 -8.70 8.92 -4.35
CA GLY A 40 -10.00 8.92 -3.66
C GLY A 40 -9.91 8.54 -2.19
N LEU A 41 -8.72 8.67 -1.57
CA LEU A 41 -8.58 8.44 -0.14
C LEU A 41 -9.32 9.54 0.64
N PRO A 42 -10.11 9.19 1.67
CA PRO A 42 -10.62 10.19 2.59
C PRO A 42 -9.46 10.84 3.38
N PRO A 43 -9.69 11.97 4.06
CA PRO A 43 -8.73 12.51 5.01
C PRO A 43 -8.53 11.51 6.17
N PRO A 44 -7.29 11.22 6.61
CA PRO A 44 -7.04 10.26 7.68
C PRO A 44 -7.52 10.75 9.06
N GLY A 45 -7.75 12.05 9.22
CA GLY A 45 -8.08 12.69 10.50
C GLY A 45 -6.85 13.28 11.19
N GLY A 46 -7.08 14.14 12.19
CA GLY A 46 -6.00 14.83 12.89
C GLY A 46 -5.06 13.87 13.62
N GLY A 47 -3.74 14.04 13.42
CA GLY A 47 -2.72 13.20 14.06
C GLY A 47 -2.65 11.76 13.53
N ARG A 48 -3.23 11.50 12.35
CA ARG A 48 -3.28 10.18 11.74
C ARG A 48 -2.64 10.16 10.36
N VAL A 49 -2.24 8.96 9.95
CA VAL A 49 -1.53 8.68 8.69
C VAL A 49 -2.09 7.41 8.07
N TYR A 50 -1.92 7.25 6.76
CA TYR A 50 -2.11 5.95 6.12
C TYR A 50 -0.81 5.16 6.13
N GLU A 51 -0.93 3.87 6.40
CA GLU A 51 0.21 2.95 6.42
C GLU A 51 -0.01 1.80 5.45
N VAL A 52 0.99 1.56 4.61
CA VAL A 52 1.04 0.47 3.65
C VAL A 52 1.70 -0.74 4.30
N TRP A 53 1.08 -1.89 4.15
CA TRP A 53 1.54 -3.18 4.65
C TRP A 53 1.80 -4.14 3.49
N LEU A 54 2.90 -4.87 3.58
CA LEU A 54 3.14 -6.06 2.76
C LEU A 54 2.87 -7.31 3.58
N ILE A 55 2.01 -8.19 3.07
CA ILE A 55 1.51 -9.36 3.80
C ILE A 55 1.94 -10.64 3.07
N PRO A 56 2.80 -11.48 3.68
CA PRO A 56 3.20 -12.75 3.11
C PRO A 56 2.06 -13.78 3.20
N ARG A 57 2.19 -14.88 2.46
CA ARG A 57 1.21 -15.98 2.54
C ARG A 57 1.11 -16.56 3.96
N GLN A 58 2.23 -16.55 4.69
CA GLN A 58 2.34 -16.98 6.07
C GLN A 58 3.28 -16.01 6.79
N GLY A 59 2.90 -15.62 8.01
CA GLY A 59 3.64 -14.64 8.82
C GLY A 59 2.85 -13.36 9.06
N ASN A 60 3.51 -12.36 9.62
CA ASN A 60 2.90 -11.10 10.03
C ASN A 60 2.98 -10.05 8.90
N PRO A 61 2.03 -9.09 8.86
CA PRO A 61 2.18 -7.88 8.04
C PRO A 61 3.47 -7.14 8.36
N VAL A 62 4.13 -6.64 7.31
CA VAL A 62 5.36 -5.84 7.41
C VAL A 62 5.04 -4.40 7.01
N PRO A 63 5.37 -3.39 7.84
CA PRO A 63 5.16 -1.99 7.48
C PRO A 63 6.08 -1.62 6.32
N ALA A 64 5.54 -0.90 5.33
CA ALA A 64 6.22 -0.64 4.07
C ALA A 64 6.38 0.85 3.76
N ALA A 65 5.38 1.67 4.12
CA ALA A 65 5.42 3.12 3.96
C ALA A 65 4.31 3.77 4.77
N VAL A 66 4.57 5.00 5.24
CA VAL A 66 3.58 5.86 5.91
C VAL A 66 3.42 7.15 5.11
N PHE A 67 2.19 7.64 4.96
CA PHE A 67 1.91 8.86 4.20
C PHE A 67 0.63 9.56 4.63
N VAL A 68 0.53 10.83 4.25
CA VAL A 68 -0.72 11.61 4.27
C VAL A 68 -1.05 11.99 2.82
N PRO A 69 -2.27 11.75 2.34
CA PRO A 69 -2.66 12.17 1.00
C PRO A 69 -2.76 13.69 0.91
N ASP A 70 -2.74 14.22 -0.31
CA ASP A 70 -3.04 15.61 -0.54
C ASP A 70 -4.54 15.92 -0.34
N SER A 71 -4.94 17.16 -0.56
CA SER A 71 -6.34 17.61 -0.39
C SER A 71 -7.34 17.00 -1.37
N ASN A 72 -6.87 16.36 -2.45
CA ASN A 72 -7.75 15.67 -3.41
C ASN A 72 -7.85 14.16 -3.11
N GLY A 73 -7.19 13.68 -2.05
CA GLY A 73 -7.18 12.26 -1.68
C GLY A 73 -6.20 11.43 -2.53
N SER A 74 -5.20 12.06 -3.14
CA SER A 74 -4.16 11.37 -3.90
C SER A 74 -2.80 11.40 -3.23
N ARG A 75 -1.99 10.39 -3.54
CA ARG A 75 -0.58 10.32 -3.18
C ARG A 75 0.12 9.31 -4.06
N VAL A 76 1.34 9.61 -4.49
CA VAL A 76 2.29 8.59 -4.96
C VAL A 76 3.25 8.25 -3.82
N VAL A 77 3.37 6.97 -3.51
CA VAL A 77 4.23 6.45 -2.43
C VAL A 77 5.28 5.52 -3.01
N LEU A 78 6.53 5.69 -2.58
CA LEU A 78 7.61 4.76 -2.84
C LEU A 78 7.62 3.69 -1.75
N VAL A 79 7.43 2.44 -2.15
CA VAL A 79 7.72 1.26 -1.33
C VAL A 79 9.13 0.81 -1.69
N ASN A 80 10.09 1.17 -0.84
CA ASN A 80 11.52 0.95 -1.10
C ASN A 80 11.98 -0.46 -0.70
N GLN A 81 11.23 -1.47 -1.09
CA GLN A 81 11.54 -2.88 -0.88
C GLN A 81 10.84 -3.77 -1.92
N SER A 82 11.41 -4.96 -2.13
CA SER A 82 10.89 -5.91 -3.10
C SER A 82 9.54 -6.48 -2.66
N LEU A 83 8.60 -6.62 -3.60
CA LEU A 83 7.32 -7.30 -3.36
C LEU A 83 7.44 -8.83 -3.37
N LYS A 84 8.63 -9.39 -3.68
CA LYS A 84 8.85 -10.82 -3.76
C LYS A 84 8.60 -11.49 -2.40
N GLY A 85 7.76 -12.52 -2.40
CA GLY A 85 7.41 -13.27 -1.19
C GLY A 85 6.16 -12.76 -0.47
N TYR A 86 5.63 -11.61 -0.89
CA TYR A 86 4.36 -11.08 -0.42
C TYR A 86 3.22 -11.46 -1.38
N THR A 87 2.02 -11.59 -0.83
CA THR A 87 0.82 -11.99 -1.61
C THR A 87 -0.28 -10.94 -1.60
N LEU A 88 -0.25 -10.06 -0.61
CA LEU A 88 -1.23 -9.01 -0.38
C LEU A 88 -0.50 -7.71 -0.04
N MET A 89 -0.98 -6.62 -0.62
CA MET A 89 -0.69 -5.26 -0.16
C MET A 89 -1.98 -4.71 0.45
N ALA A 90 -1.85 -4.03 1.58
CA ALA A 90 -2.99 -3.54 2.33
C ALA A 90 -2.69 -2.17 2.95
N VAL A 91 -3.72 -1.40 3.27
CA VAL A 91 -3.60 -0.07 3.86
C VAL A 91 -4.57 0.09 5.02
N THR A 92 -4.08 0.67 6.10
CA THR A 92 -4.85 1.07 7.28
C THR A 92 -4.68 2.55 7.58
N ASN A 93 -5.61 3.11 8.35
CA ASN A 93 -5.50 4.42 8.97
C ASN A 93 -4.90 4.24 10.37
N GLU A 94 -3.74 4.81 10.66
CA GLU A 94 -2.97 4.57 11.86
C GLU A 94 -2.67 5.87 12.61
N ALA A 95 -2.26 5.76 13.88
CA ALA A 95 -1.76 6.89 14.64
C ALA A 95 -0.44 7.39 14.01
N GLY A 96 -0.34 8.69 13.79
CA GLY A 96 0.86 9.33 13.26
C GLY A 96 1.86 9.72 14.34
N PRO A 97 3.06 10.19 13.93
CA PRO A 97 3.48 10.35 12.54
C PRO A 97 4.10 9.09 11.92
N ASP A 98 4.54 8.14 12.76
CA ASP A 98 5.41 7.03 12.33
C ASP A 98 4.64 5.75 11.98
N GLY A 99 3.31 5.74 12.13
CA GLY A 99 2.49 4.54 11.94
C GLY A 99 2.58 3.59 13.13
N ALA A 100 2.40 2.30 12.87
CA ALA A 100 2.36 1.24 13.86
C ALA A 100 3.33 0.10 13.53
N GLN A 101 3.64 -0.75 14.52
CA GLN A 101 4.46 -1.96 14.28
C GLN A 101 3.63 -3.12 13.71
N ALA A 102 2.31 -3.06 13.86
CA ALA A 102 1.34 -3.99 13.29
C ALA A 102 0.02 -3.21 13.06
N PRO A 103 -0.82 -3.64 12.10
CA PRO A 103 -2.11 -3.01 11.85
C PRO A 103 -2.94 -2.88 13.14
N THR A 104 -3.36 -1.67 13.51
CA THR A 104 -4.21 -1.48 14.71
C THR A 104 -5.69 -1.69 14.41
N GLN A 105 -6.03 -1.75 13.12
CA GLN A 105 -7.38 -1.98 12.62
C GLN A 105 -7.35 -2.89 11.39
N PRO A 106 -8.48 -3.52 11.02
CA PRO A 106 -8.58 -4.25 9.76
C PRO A 106 -8.25 -3.34 8.56
N PRO A 107 -7.50 -3.83 7.55
CA PRO A 107 -7.23 -3.04 6.35
C PRO A 107 -8.49 -2.68 5.59
N GLN A 108 -8.53 -1.44 5.10
CA GLN A 108 -9.67 -0.87 4.39
C GLN A 108 -9.39 -0.66 2.89
N LEU A 109 -8.14 -0.77 2.45
CA LEU A 109 -7.77 -0.76 1.03
C LEU A 109 -6.75 -1.87 0.81
N TYR A 110 -7.03 -2.84 -0.06
CA TYR A 110 -6.13 -3.97 -0.27
C TYR A 110 -6.30 -4.62 -1.65
N GLY A 111 -5.33 -5.46 -2.01
CA GLY A 111 -5.32 -6.20 -3.28
C GLY A 111 -4.18 -7.21 -3.35
N SER A 112 -4.35 -8.22 -4.20
CA SER A 112 -3.32 -9.25 -4.40
C SER A 112 -2.17 -8.73 -5.25
N ILE A 113 -0.94 -9.10 -4.86
CA ILE A 113 0.32 -8.71 -5.51
C ILE A 113 1.21 -9.92 -5.84
N ALA A 114 0.61 -11.11 -5.93
CA ALA A 114 1.30 -12.38 -6.23
C ALA A 114 1.39 -12.64 -7.74
#